data_AF-F0WBS7-F1
#
_entry.id   AF-F0WBS7-F1
#
_cell.length_a   1.000
_cell.length_b   1.000
_cell.length_c   1.000
_cell.angle_alpha   90.00
_cell.angle_beta   90.00
_cell.angle_gamma   90.00
#
_symmetry.space_group_name_H-M   'P 1'
#
loop_
_entity.id
_entity.type
_entity.pdbx_description
1 polymer ?
#
loop_
_entity_poly.entity_id
_entity_poly.type
_entity_poly.pdbx_seq_one_letter_code
_entity_poly.pdbx_strand_id
1 'polypeptide(L)'
;MDYPAHKIFYIVDGNTEIPPNYEDVDDVTSHIATSVDKFYGNEKVHVSLLSNPSHLECINAVVNGKTRAKIDNGQEALGLLLHGDAAFAGQGCVPEGLFLSQLPDFTTKGSIHLIVNNQVGFTTTFPDSRSTRYCSDIAKSIDAPVLHVNGGSIHPVLRAASLAMTYRTQFRKDIVVDLIIYRRYGHNEVDEPRFTQPKM
;
A
#
# COMPACT_ATOMS: atom_id res chain seq x y z
N MET A 1 -5.52 -5.22 -12.26
CA MET A 1 -5.54 -6.60 -11.74
C MET A 1 -6.55 -7.51 -12.45
N ASP A 2 -7.18 -7.08 -13.55
CA ASP A 2 -8.21 -7.85 -14.31
C ASP A 2 -9.33 -8.42 -13.45
N TYR A 3 -9.61 -7.77 -12.32
CA TYR A 3 -10.72 -8.16 -11.46
C TYR A 3 -12.03 -7.85 -12.18
N PRO A 4 -12.95 -8.82 -12.33
CA PRO A 4 -14.17 -8.60 -13.11
C PRO A 4 -15.08 -7.56 -12.45
N ALA A 5 -15.42 -6.49 -13.17
CA ALA A 5 -16.24 -5.40 -12.65
C ALA A 5 -17.62 -5.87 -12.14
N HIS A 6 -18.24 -6.86 -12.81
CA HIS A 6 -19.53 -7.41 -12.39
C HIS A 6 -19.49 -8.04 -10.99
N LYS A 7 -18.34 -8.58 -10.55
CA LYS A 7 -18.19 -9.11 -9.19
C LYS A 7 -18.20 -8.00 -8.14
N ILE A 8 -17.58 -6.85 -8.44
CA ILE A 8 -17.62 -5.68 -7.55
C ILE A 8 -19.07 -5.23 -7.37
N PHE A 9 -19.82 -5.07 -8.46
CA PHE A 9 -21.23 -4.66 -8.38
C PHE A 9 -22.08 -5.68 -7.61
N TYR A 10 -21.82 -6.96 -7.79
CA TYR A 10 -22.53 -8.02 -7.07
C TYR A 10 -22.39 -7.89 -5.54
N ILE A 11 -21.18 -7.62 -5.04
CA ILE A 11 -20.92 -7.42 -3.60
C ILE A 11 -21.50 -6.08 -3.12
N VAL A 12 -21.40 -5.01 -3.93
CA VAL A 12 -22.01 -3.71 -3.62
C VAL A 12 -23.53 -3.82 -3.42
N ASP A 13 -24.19 -4.69 -4.19
CA ASP A 13 -25.63 -4.98 -4.04
C ASP A 13 -25.96 -5.80 -2.78
N GLY A 14 -24.96 -6.14 -1.96
CA GLY A 14 -25.11 -6.90 -0.71
C GLY A 14 -25.11 -8.42 -0.89
N ASN A 15 -24.68 -8.92 -2.06
CA ASN A 15 -24.55 -10.36 -2.28
C ASN A 15 -23.19 -10.87 -1.82
N THR A 16 -23.10 -12.19 -1.57
CA THR A 16 -21.86 -12.85 -1.14
C THR A 16 -21.08 -13.45 -2.30
N GLU A 17 -19.76 -13.28 -2.31
CA GLU A 17 -18.83 -13.95 -3.23
C GLU A 17 -18.51 -15.38 -2.83
N ILE A 18 -18.90 -15.80 -1.62
CA ILE A 18 -18.71 -17.16 -1.11
C ILE A 18 -19.62 -18.11 -1.90
N PRO A 19 -19.07 -19.16 -2.54
CA PRO A 19 -19.90 -20.11 -3.27
C PRO A 19 -20.84 -20.86 -2.30
N PRO A 20 -22.05 -21.23 -2.73
CA PRO A 20 -23.12 -21.73 -1.85
C PRO A 20 -22.80 -23.06 -1.14
N ASN A 21 -21.72 -23.73 -1.53
CA ASN A 21 -21.23 -24.97 -0.93
C ASN A 21 -20.14 -24.76 0.13
N TYR A 22 -19.84 -23.51 0.50
CA TYR A 22 -18.91 -23.16 1.58
C TYR A 22 -19.66 -22.43 2.70
N GLU A 23 -19.34 -22.77 3.94
CA GLU A 23 -19.78 -22.05 5.13
C GLU A 23 -18.67 -21.09 5.54
N ASP A 24 -18.82 -19.81 5.21
CA ASP A 24 -17.87 -18.76 5.57
C ASP A 24 -18.61 -17.42 5.75
N VAL A 25 -17.91 -16.41 6.27
CA VAL A 25 -18.41 -15.05 6.43
C VAL A 25 -17.70 -14.14 5.44
N ASP A 26 -18.47 -13.45 4.62
CA ASP A 26 -17.93 -12.58 3.59
C ASP A 26 -17.40 -11.26 4.16
N ASP A 27 -16.74 -10.48 3.31
CA ASP A 27 -16.13 -9.21 3.67
C ASP A 27 -16.62 -8.05 2.78
N VAL A 28 -16.21 -6.82 3.14
CA VAL A 28 -16.59 -5.62 2.41
C VAL A 28 -15.79 -5.46 1.10
N THR A 29 -16.36 -4.70 0.17
CA THR A 29 -15.78 -4.44 -1.17
C THR A 29 -14.36 -3.86 -1.14
N SER A 30 -13.97 -3.16 -0.08
CA SER A 30 -12.62 -2.62 0.09
C SER A 30 -11.55 -3.66 0.45
N HIS A 31 -11.93 -4.91 0.77
CA HIS A 31 -11.03 -5.97 1.20
C HIS A 31 -10.81 -7.08 0.14
N ILE A 32 -11.28 -6.83 -1.09
CA ILE A 32 -11.16 -7.77 -2.21
C ILE A 32 -9.69 -8.18 -2.43
N ALA A 33 -9.44 -9.49 -2.38
CA ALA A 33 -8.18 -10.10 -2.80
C ALA A 33 -8.24 -10.52 -4.28
N THR A 34 -7.09 -10.55 -4.93
CA THR A 34 -7.00 -11.09 -6.29
C THR A 34 -5.59 -11.56 -6.62
N SER A 35 -5.49 -12.55 -7.50
CA SER A 35 -4.24 -13.14 -7.93
C SER A 35 -4.29 -13.36 -9.44
N VAL A 36 -3.33 -12.81 -10.18
CA VAL A 36 -3.35 -12.78 -11.64
C VAL A 36 -1.94 -12.85 -12.21
N ASP A 37 -1.78 -13.56 -13.32
CA ASP A 37 -0.56 -13.52 -14.13
C ASP A 37 -0.66 -12.36 -15.14
N LYS A 38 0.34 -11.46 -15.11
CA LYS A 38 0.49 -10.36 -16.06
C LYS A 38 1.63 -10.67 -17.03
N PHE A 39 1.39 -10.39 -18.31
CA PHE A 39 2.37 -10.60 -19.37
C PHE A 39 2.90 -9.25 -19.87
N TYR A 40 4.22 -9.09 -19.87
CA TYR A 40 4.92 -7.92 -20.38
C TYR A 40 5.89 -8.38 -21.46
N GLY A 41 5.44 -8.36 -22.71
CA GLY A 41 6.14 -9.06 -23.80
C GLY A 41 6.13 -10.57 -23.55
N ASN A 42 7.31 -11.19 -23.48
CA ASN A 42 7.46 -12.62 -23.17
C ASN A 42 7.61 -12.90 -21.67
N GLU A 43 7.72 -11.86 -20.85
CA GLU A 43 7.92 -12.00 -19.41
C GLU A 43 6.59 -12.13 -18.68
N LYS A 44 6.55 -13.04 -17.70
CA LYS A 44 5.37 -13.28 -16.86
C LYS A 44 5.63 -12.82 -15.44
N VAL A 45 4.77 -11.94 -14.94
CA VAL A 45 4.79 -11.46 -13.55
C VAL A 45 3.51 -11.88 -12.85
N HIS A 46 3.65 -12.72 -11.83
CA HIS A 46 2.53 -13.08 -10.97
C HIS A 46 2.27 -11.98 -9.93
N VAL A 47 1.07 -11.40 -9.93
CA VAL A 47 0.68 -10.33 -9.00
C VAL A 47 -0.42 -10.84 -8.10
N SER A 48 -0.22 -10.75 -6.78
CA SER A 48 -1.21 -11.14 -5.77
C SER A 48 -1.46 -9.98 -4.81
N LEU A 49 -2.69 -9.48 -4.79
CA LEU A 49 -3.22 -8.57 -3.78
C LEU A 49 -3.82 -9.42 -2.65
N LEU A 50 -3.38 -9.18 -1.42
CA LEU A 50 -3.92 -9.83 -0.24
C LEU A 50 -5.18 -9.12 0.25
N SER A 51 -6.14 -9.89 0.78
CA SER A 51 -7.24 -9.33 1.57
C SER A 51 -6.69 -8.83 2.89
N ASN A 52 -7.26 -7.75 3.40
CA ASN A 52 -6.86 -7.09 4.63
C ASN A 52 -8.08 -6.66 5.44
N PRO A 53 -8.01 -6.63 6.78
CA PRO A 53 -9.04 -5.99 7.58
C PRO A 53 -9.01 -4.47 7.39
N SER A 54 -10.03 -3.78 7.91
CA SER A 54 -10.05 -2.31 7.96
C SER A 54 -9.04 -1.70 8.94
N HIS A 55 -8.41 -2.53 9.78
CA HIS A 55 -7.30 -2.11 10.64
C HIS A 55 -6.08 -1.80 9.76
N LEU A 56 -5.92 -0.51 9.46
CA LEU A 56 -4.90 -0.01 8.54
C LEU A 56 -3.50 -0.51 8.94
N GLU A 57 -2.66 -0.75 7.93
CA GLU A 57 -1.26 -1.16 8.06
C GLU A 57 -1.00 -2.57 8.62
N CYS A 58 -1.96 -3.22 9.28
CA CYS A 58 -1.79 -4.59 9.82
C CYS A 58 -1.40 -5.60 8.74
N ILE A 59 -1.85 -5.41 7.50
CA ILE A 59 -1.55 -6.31 6.38
C ILE A 59 -0.07 -6.30 5.96
N ASN A 60 0.68 -5.24 6.30
CA ASN A 60 2.07 -5.07 5.84
C ASN A 60 2.97 -6.23 6.29
N ALA A 61 2.85 -6.65 7.55
CA ALA A 61 3.60 -7.78 8.08
C ALA A 61 3.23 -9.10 7.38
N VAL A 62 1.96 -9.28 7.02
CA VAL A 62 1.47 -10.46 6.29
C VAL A 62 2.01 -10.49 4.86
N VAL A 63 2.04 -9.34 4.17
CA VAL A 63 2.65 -9.23 2.83
C VAL A 63 4.14 -9.54 2.90
N ASN A 64 4.85 -9.00 3.90
CA ASN A 64 6.27 -9.30 4.10
C ASN A 64 6.50 -10.79 4.37
N GLY A 65 5.70 -11.42 5.23
CA GLY A 65 5.76 -12.85 5.49
C GLY A 65 5.49 -13.71 4.25
N LYS A 66 4.45 -13.38 3.46
CA LYS A 66 4.16 -14.06 2.19
C LYS A 66 5.30 -13.88 1.17
N THR A 67 5.85 -12.68 1.08
CA THR A 67 7.00 -12.38 0.22
C THR A 67 8.21 -13.19 0.64
N ARG A 68 8.49 -13.25 1.95
CA ARG A 68 9.59 -14.02 2.52
C ARG A 68 9.44 -15.50 2.20
N ALA A 69 8.27 -16.08 2.44
CA ALA A 69 7.99 -17.48 2.12
C ALA A 69 8.23 -17.80 0.63
N LYS A 70 7.90 -16.88 -0.29
CA LYS A 70 8.21 -17.06 -1.71
C LYS A 70 9.72 -17.08 -1.98
N ILE A 71 10.47 -16.18 -1.35
CA ILE A 71 11.93 -16.10 -1.46
C ILE A 71 12.59 -17.38 -0.91
N ASP A 72 12.13 -17.88 0.24
CA ASP A 72 12.64 -19.11 0.85
C ASP A 72 12.36 -20.33 -0.04
N ASN A 73 11.28 -20.31 -0.81
CA ASN A 73 10.97 -21.30 -1.84
C ASN A 73 11.73 -21.08 -3.17
N GLY A 74 12.76 -20.22 -3.18
CA GLY A 74 13.61 -19.96 -4.34
C GLY A 74 12.98 -19.08 -5.42
N GLN A 75 11.85 -18.41 -5.14
CA GLN A 75 11.22 -17.50 -6.10
C GLN A 75 11.83 -16.09 -6.01
N GLU A 76 11.88 -15.37 -7.13
CA GLU A 76 12.08 -13.92 -7.10
C GLU A 76 10.76 -13.23 -6.74
N ALA A 77 10.72 -12.58 -5.58
CA ALA A 77 9.54 -11.87 -5.10
C ALA A 77 9.89 -10.47 -4.57
N LEU A 78 8.89 -9.60 -4.58
CA LEU A 78 8.94 -8.22 -4.09
C LEU A 78 7.64 -7.91 -3.37
N GLY A 79 7.75 -7.32 -2.18
CA GLY A 79 6.62 -6.70 -1.49
C GLY A 79 6.40 -5.28 -2.03
N LEU A 80 5.19 -5.00 -2.51
CA LEU A 80 4.71 -3.64 -2.76
C LEU A 80 3.68 -3.31 -1.68
N LEU A 81 3.99 -2.32 -0.85
CA LEU A 81 3.14 -1.90 0.27
C LEU A 81 2.53 -0.54 -0.03
N LEU A 82 1.20 -0.45 0.08
CA LEU A 82 0.44 0.78 -0.16
C LEU A 82 -0.06 1.33 1.18
N HIS A 83 0.11 2.62 1.38
CA HIS A 83 -0.18 3.27 2.65
C HIS A 83 -0.98 4.56 2.47
N GLY A 84 -1.78 4.92 3.48
CA GLY A 84 -2.27 6.29 3.64
C GLY A 84 -1.28 7.13 4.45
N ASP A 85 -1.16 8.44 4.20
CA ASP A 85 -0.18 9.27 4.91
C ASP A 85 -0.37 9.34 6.42
N ALA A 86 -1.62 9.42 6.88
CA ALA A 86 -1.93 9.43 8.31
C ALA A 86 -1.65 8.07 8.97
N ALA A 87 -2.01 6.97 8.31
CA ALA A 87 -1.83 5.63 8.85
C ALA A 87 -0.35 5.20 8.88
N PHE A 88 0.41 5.52 7.82
CA PHE A 88 1.85 5.27 7.76
C PHE A 88 2.62 5.93 8.91
N ALA A 89 2.23 7.16 9.27
CA ALA A 89 2.87 7.90 10.36
C ALA A 89 2.34 7.52 11.76
N GLY A 90 1.10 7.02 11.86
CA GLY A 90 0.41 6.83 13.13
C GLY A 90 0.35 5.39 13.66
N GLN A 91 0.42 4.37 12.79
CA GLN A 91 0.31 2.97 13.20
C GLN A 91 1.67 2.40 13.58
N GLY A 92 1.82 1.92 14.83
CA GLY A 92 3.07 1.37 15.36
C GLY A 92 3.56 0.10 14.65
N CYS A 93 2.67 -0.64 13.99
CA CYS A 93 3.05 -1.80 13.18
C CYS A 93 3.87 -1.43 11.92
N VAL A 94 3.82 -0.17 11.47
CA VAL A 94 4.63 0.32 10.35
C VAL A 94 6.12 0.36 10.70
N PRO A 95 6.58 1.08 11.74
CA PRO A 95 7.99 1.04 12.13
C PRO A 95 8.43 -0.36 12.57
N GLU A 96 7.58 -1.14 13.24
CA GLU A 96 7.89 -2.55 13.55
C GLU A 96 8.23 -3.35 12.27
N GLY A 97 7.39 -3.24 11.23
CA GLY A 97 7.64 -3.88 9.94
C GLY A 97 8.93 -3.41 9.25
N LEU A 98 9.23 -2.10 9.32
CA LEU A 98 10.47 -1.53 8.79
C LEU A 98 11.71 -2.05 9.53
N PHE A 99 11.65 -2.21 10.87
CA PHE A 99 12.77 -2.74 11.65
C PHE A 99 13.10 -4.19 11.30
N LEU A 100 12.13 -4.96 10.83
CA LEU A 100 12.36 -6.33 10.36
C LEU A 100 13.00 -6.42 8.97
N SER A 101 12.98 -5.34 8.18
CA SER A 101 13.31 -5.35 6.73
C SER A 101 14.71 -5.87 6.39
N GLN A 102 15.68 -5.77 7.31
CA GLN A 102 17.08 -6.18 7.11
C GLN A 102 17.53 -7.30 8.07
N LEU A 103 16.64 -7.82 8.91
CA LEU A 103 16.99 -8.93 9.80
C LEU A 103 17.10 -10.25 9.00
N PRO A 104 18.09 -11.12 9.27
CA PRO A 104 18.36 -12.31 8.46
C PRO A 104 17.13 -13.22 8.23
N ASP A 105 16.31 -13.41 9.26
CA ASP A 105 15.16 -14.33 9.21
C ASP A 105 13.87 -13.67 8.72
N PHE A 106 13.85 -12.35 8.54
CA PHE A 106 12.65 -11.59 8.15
C PHE A 106 12.81 -10.85 6.82
N THR A 107 14.03 -10.55 6.41
CA THR A 107 14.29 -9.71 5.24
C THR A 107 13.63 -10.26 3.98
N THR A 108 12.96 -9.37 3.25
CA THR A 108 12.35 -9.62 1.93
C THR A 108 13.23 -9.10 0.79
N LYS A 109 14.51 -8.79 1.08
CA LYS A 109 15.47 -8.14 0.18
C LYS A 109 14.96 -6.77 -0.32
N GLY A 110 14.32 -6.03 0.58
CA GLY A 110 13.75 -4.71 0.32
C GLY A 110 12.32 -4.76 -0.20
N SER A 111 11.42 -4.02 0.44
CA SER A 111 10.06 -3.73 -0.03
C SER A 111 9.99 -2.32 -0.67
N ILE A 112 9.07 -2.13 -1.62
CA ILE A 112 8.77 -0.79 -2.14
C ILE A 112 7.50 -0.30 -1.45
N HIS A 113 7.58 0.88 -0.84
CA HIS A 113 6.46 1.52 -0.17
C HIS A 113 5.94 2.66 -1.03
N LEU A 114 4.64 2.71 -1.28
CA LEU A 114 3.97 3.83 -1.92
C LEU A 114 2.98 4.43 -0.92
N ILE A 115 3.29 5.63 -0.43
CA ILE A 115 2.38 6.40 0.41
C ILE A 115 1.51 7.23 -0.52
N VAL A 116 0.20 6.98 -0.50
CA VAL A 116 -0.81 7.80 -1.17
C VAL A 116 -1.12 8.98 -0.26
N ASN A 117 -0.28 10.01 -0.37
CA ASN A 117 -0.32 11.18 0.49
C ASN A 117 -1.30 12.22 -0.05
N ASN A 118 -2.57 12.07 0.34
CA ASN A 118 -3.63 13.00 0.00
C ASN A 118 -3.75 14.16 1.00
N GLN A 119 -2.82 14.24 1.96
CA GLN A 119 -2.65 15.29 2.96
C GLN A 119 -3.71 15.32 4.08
N VAL A 120 -4.60 14.31 4.16
CA VAL A 120 -5.67 14.26 5.16
C VAL A 120 -6.09 12.83 5.54
N GLY A 121 -6.01 12.51 6.84
CA GLY A 121 -6.55 11.28 7.40
C GLY A 121 -7.95 11.49 7.94
N PHE A 122 -8.99 10.98 7.27
CA PHE A 122 -10.39 11.30 7.59
C PHE A 122 -10.64 12.82 7.56
N THR A 123 -10.73 13.48 8.72
CA THR A 123 -10.84 14.92 8.92
C THR A 123 -9.57 15.56 9.49
N THR A 124 -8.56 14.77 9.84
CA THR A 124 -7.32 15.20 10.51
C THR A 124 -6.26 15.63 9.49
N THR A 125 -5.74 16.84 9.63
CA THR A 125 -4.71 17.39 8.73
C THR A 125 -3.30 16.98 9.13
N PHE A 126 -2.32 17.21 8.25
CA PHE A 126 -0.94 16.79 8.50
C PHE A 126 -0.28 17.31 9.78
N PRO A 127 -0.52 18.55 10.28
CA PRO A 127 0.06 19.01 11.55
C PRO A 127 -0.48 18.24 12.76
N ASP A 128 -1.68 17.68 12.65
CA ASP A 128 -2.36 16.96 13.74
C ASP A 128 -2.13 15.44 13.64
N SER A 129 -1.70 14.93 12.50
CA SER A 129 -1.51 13.49 12.28
C SER A 129 -0.09 13.00 12.57
N ARG A 130 0.90 13.90 12.66
CA ARG A 130 2.31 13.54 12.84
C ARG A 130 3.13 14.69 13.43
N SER A 131 4.24 14.35 14.08
CA SER A 131 5.15 15.32 14.72
C SER A 131 6.38 15.69 13.87
N THR A 132 6.41 15.27 12.61
CA THR A 132 7.53 15.50 11.68
C THR A 132 7.02 16.11 10.37
N ARG A 133 7.94 16.54 9.50
CA ARG A 133 7.57 17.26 8.27
C ARG A 133 6.85 16.37 7.27
N TYR A 134 7.38 15.18 7.01
CA TYR A 134 6.84 14.26 6.01
C TYR A 134 6.26 13.02 6.67
N CYS A 135 5.17 12.49 6.12
CA CYS A 135 4.60 11.21 6.59
C CYS A 135 5.63 10.08 6.45
N SER A 136 6.48 10.13 5.43
CA SER A 136 7.57 9.19 5.18
C SER A 136 8.74 9.27 6.17
N ASP A 137 8.76 10.21 7.12
CA ASP A 137 9.91 10.39 8.02
C ASP A 137 10.15 9.15 8.91
N ILE A 138 9.13 8.30 9.12
CA ILE A 138 9.28 7.00 9.79
C ILE A 138 10.34 6.11 9.11
N ALA A 139 10.48 6.20 7.78
CA ALA A 139 11.45 5.42 7.01
C ALA A 139 12.91 5.77 7.31
N LYS A 140 13.17 6.97 7.87
CA LYS A 140 14.52 7.38 8.29
C LYS A 140 15.07 6.52 9.42
N SER A 141 14.19 5.86 10.19
CA SER A 141 14.60 4.99 11.29
C SER A 141 15.45 3.78 10.85
N ILE A 142 15.43 3.43 9.55
CA ILE A 142 16.23 2.36 8.94
C ILE A 142 17.14 2.85 7.80
N ASP A 143 17.33 4.16 7.69
CA ASP A 143 18.06 4.81 6.59
C ASP A 143 17.53 4.38 5.21
N ALA A 144 16.20 4.27 5.06
CA ALA A 144 15.58 4.02 3.77
C ALA A 144 15.48 5.34 2.98
N PRO A 145 15.86 5.36 1.69
CA PRO A 145 15.66 6.54 0.85
C PRO A 145 14.18 6.83 0.67
N VAL A 146 13.88 8.12 0.52
CA VAL A 146 12.53 8.62 0.28
C VAL A 146 12.51 9.47 -0.99
N LEU A 147 11.57 9.18 -1.89
CA LEU A 147 11.28 9.96 -3.09
C LEU A 147 9.96 10.69 -2.91
N HIS A 148 10.00 12.00 -2.70
CA HIS A 148 8.80 12.84 -2.71
C HIS A 148 8.46 13.22 -4.15
N VAL A 149 7.24 12.95 -4.59
CA VAL A 149 6.83 13.19 -5.96
C VAL A 149 5.45 13.84 -6.04
N ASN A 150 5.34 14.87 -6.88
CA ASN A 150 4.08 15.54 -7.17
C ASN A 150 3.23 14.65 -8.10
N GLY A 151 2.11 14.13 -7.59
CA GLY A 151 1.19 13.27 -8.34
C GLY A 151 0.35 14.00 -9.39
N GLY A 152 0.38 15.33 -9.43
CA GLY A 152 -0.20 16.13 -10.50
C GLY A 152 0.57 16.04 -11.83
N SER A 153 1.73 15.38 -11.87
CA SER A 153 2.50 15.16 -13.09
C SER A 153 2.92 13.70 -13.23
N ILE A 154 2.50 13.05 -14.32
CA ILE A 154 2.77 11.63 -14.55
C ILE A 154 4.26 11.33 -14.81
N HIS A 155 5.00 12.24 -15.46
CA HIS A 155 6.40 11.98 -15.82
C HIS A 155 7.32 11.82 -14.59
N PRO A 156 7.28 12.72 -13.57
CA PRO A 156 7.98 12.52 -12.32
C PRO A 156 7.57 11.24 -11.59
N VAL A 157 6.28 10.90 -11.57
CA VAL A 157 5.77 9.69 -10.91
C VAL A 157 6.37 8.43 -11.54
N LEU A 158 6.38 8.34 -12.87
CA LEU A 158 7.01 7.23 -13.57
C LEU A 158 8.51 7.14 -13.29
N ARG A 159 9.23 8.28 -13.26
CA ARG A 159 10.66 8.31 -12.91
C ARG A 159 10.91 7.85 -11.48
N ALA A 160 10.07 8.26 -10.53
CA ALA A 160 10.18 7.83 -9.14
C ALA A 160 9.95 6.32 -9.00
N ALA A 161 8.95 5.77 -9.69
CA ALA A 161 8.69 4.32 -9.71
C ALA A 161 9.88 3.54 -10.31
N SER A 162 10.44 3.99 -11.43
CA SER A 162 11.63 3.37 -12.03
C SER A 162 12.83 3.43 -11.09
N LEU A 163 13.10 4.59 -10.48
CA LEU A 163 14.21 4.77 -9.54
C LEU A 163 14.04 3.89 -8.30
N ALA A 164 12.83 3.80 -7.76
CA ALA A 164 12.52 2.93 -6.62
C ALA A 164 12.83 1.46 -6.94
N MET A 165 12.40 0.99 -8.11
CA MET A 165 12.68 -0.37 -8.55
C MET A 165 14.18 -0.63 -8.76
N THR A 166 14.90 0.30 -9.41
CA THR A 166 16.35 0.20 -9.58
C THR A 166 17.09 0.16 -8.24
N TYR A 167 16.76 1.06 -7.31
CA TYR A 167 17.37 1.09 -5.98
C TYR A 167 17.13 -0.21 -5.23
N ARG A 168 15.87 -0.68 -5.14
CA ARG A 168 15.53 -1.92 -4.46
C ARG A 168 16.29 -3.10 -5.07
N THR A 169 16.39 -3.16 -6.40
CA THR A 169 17.07 -4.25 -7.12
C THR A 169 18.57 -4.27 -6.82
N GLN A 170 19.21 -3.10 -6.81
CA GLN A 170 20.65 -2.95 -6.58
C GLN A 170 21.05 -3.13 -5.12
N PHE A 171 20.33 -2.49 -4.20
CA PHE A 171 20.71 -2.40 -2.79
C PHE A 171 19.99 -3.37 -1.87
N ARG A 172 18.89 -3.99 -2.34
CA ARG A 172 18.07 -4.94 -1.56
C ARG A 172 17.60 -4.39 -0.20
N LYS A 173 17.34 -3.07 -0.16
CA LYS A 173 16.80 -2.31 0.96
C LYS A 173 15.45 -1.70 0.62
N ASP A 174 14.66 -1.41 1.64
CA ASP A 174 13.38 -0.71 1.51
C ASP A 174 13.59 0.69 0.90
N ILE A 175 12.60 1.15 0.13
CA ILE A 175 12.53 2.50 -0.42
C ILE A 175 11.09 3.00 -0.39
N VAL A 176 10.92 4.27 -0.06
CA VAL A 176 9.61 4.91 0.04
C VAL A 176 9.41 5.91 -1.08
N VAL A 177 8.25 5.84 -1.72
CA VAL A 177 7.72 6.86 -2.62
C VAL A 177 6.57 7.57 -1.92
N ASP A 178 6.77 8.84 -1.59
CA ASP A 178 5.75 9.72 -1.04
C ASP A 178 5.06 10.45 -2.20
N LEU A 179 3.90 9.92 -2.62
CA LEU A 179 3.10 10.43 -3.74
C LEU A 179 2.14 11.51 -3.23
N ILE A 180 2.51 12.77 -3.42
CA ILE A 180 1.76 13.93 -2.95
C ILE A 180 0.63 14.23 -3.93
N ILE A 181 -0.61 14.04 -3.46
CA ILE A 181 -1.85 14.27 -4.19
C ILE A 181 -2.87 15.00 -3.29
N TYR A 182 -4.15 14.95 -3.67
CA TYR A 182 -5.29 15.43 -2.88
C TYR A 182 -6.44 14.43 -2.98
N ARG A 183 -7.38 14.50 -2.03
CA ARG A 183 -8.64 13.74 -2.08
C ARG A 183 -9.75 14.65 -2.57
N ARG A 184 -10.39 14.30 -3.68
CA ARG A 184 -11.40 15.15 -4.34
C ARG A 184 -12.71 15.28 -3.55
N TYR A 185 -13.12 14.22 -2.86
CA TYR A 185 -14.37 14.11 -2.10
C TYR A 185 -14.08 13.98 -0.59
N GLY A 186 -15.12 13.70 0.21
CA GLY A 186 -15.00 13.33 1.62
C GLY A 186 -14.15 12.08 1.85
N HIS A 187 -14.06 11.61 3.10
CA HIS A 187 -13.32 10.38 3.40
C HIS A 187 -13.93 9.16 2.71
N ASN A 188 -15.26 9.11 2.72
CA ASN A 188 -16.07 8.41 1.73
C ASN A 188 -16.80 9.45 0.86
N GLU A 189 -17.43 9.01 -0.22
CA GLU A 189 -18.11 9.87 -1.19
C GLU A 189 -19.40 10.53 -0.65
N VAL A 190 -19.92 10.08 0.50
CA VAL A 190 -21.13 10.63 1.13
C VAL A 190 -20.83 11.62 2.27
N ASP A 191 -19.57 11.73 2.69
CA ASP A 191 -19.10 12.67 3.71
C ASP A 191 -18.89 14.09 3.14
N GLU A 192 -19.20 15.12 3.93
CA GLU A 192 -18.96 16.53 3.59
C GLU A 192 -17.63 17.03 4.21
N PRO A 193 -16.54 17.17 3.41
CA PRO A 193 -15.24 17.55 3.96
C PRO A 193 -15.16 19.02 4.41
N ARG A 194 -16.00 19.92 3.88
CA ARG A 194 -15.93 21.36 4.18
C ARG A 194 -16.30 21.70 5.61
N PHE A 195 -16.93 20.79 6.36
CA PHE A 195 -17.18 20.98 7.79
C PHE A 195 -15.89 21.08 8.61
N THR A 196 -14.80 20.45 8.17
CA THR A 196 -13.52 20.44 8.90
C THR A 196 -12.39 21.05 8.09
N GLN A 197 -12.38 20.84 6.76
CA GLN A 197 -11.28 21.27 5.88
C GLN A 197 -11.74 22.16 4.71
N PRO A 198 -12.38 23.33 4.95
CA PRO A 198 -12.95 24.17 3.88
C PRO A 198 -11.92 24.92 3.02
N LYS A 199 -10.66 25.00 3.45
CA LYS A 199 -9.57 25.73 2.75
C LYS A 199 -8.58 24.82 2.01
N MET A 200 -8.66 23.52 2.27
CA MET A 200 -7.77 22.52 1.66
C MET A 200 -8.11 22.34 0.18
#